data_AF-A0A4U0N928-F1
#
_entry.id   AF-A0A4U0N928-F1
#
_cell.length_a   1.000
_cell.length_b   1.000
_cell.length_c   1.000
_cell.angle_alpha   90.00
_cell.angle_beta   90.00
_cell.angle_gamma   90.00
#
_symmetry.space_group_name_H-M   'P 1'
#
loop_
_entity.id
_entity.type
_entity.pdbx_description
1 polymer ?
#
loop_
_entity_poly.entity_id
_entity_poly.type
_entity_poly.pdbx_seq_one_letter_code
_entity_poly.pdbx_strand_id
1 'polypeptide(L)'
;MSSLALYRRYRPETFAEVIGQEHVTDPLMQALRNNRVNHAYLFSGPRGCGKTTSARILARCLNCEEGPTPTPCGKCQSCVDLARNGRGSIDVIEIDAASHGGVDDARELREKAFFGPASSRYKIYIIDEAHMVTSAGFNALLKVVEEPPEHLKFIFATTEPEKVIGTIRSRTHHYPFRLVPPGTLREYLSEVCARESAAVEDGVLPLVVRAGAGSVRDSMSVMDQLLAGAGEDGVTYAMATALLGYTDGSLLDSIVEAFAAGDGAAAFEVVDRVIEGGNDPRRFVADLLERLRDLVILAAVPDAGEKGLIDAPADVVERMTAQASVFGAAELSRAADLVNTGLTEMRGATSPRLQLELICARVLLPAAYDDERSVQARLDRLERGAGAAALGGVSAPGPMGGGGAGAGVPIVSSGGGPAAGYVPGPEAHPVAAPAGPSGPAAARAAVRGATGAGSGAATGSDQGGGDRAAGPAPAAPAPAAAPAPAAQAPAADAPA
;
A
#
# COMPACT_ATOMS: atom_id res chain seq x y z
N MET A 1 -31.37 -12.10 7.53
CA MET A 1 -29.97 -12.29 7.11
C MET A 1 -29.09 -12.25 8.34
N SER A 2 -28.12 -13.16 8.48
CA SER A 2 -27.20 -13.15 9.63
C SER A 2 -26.49 -11.80 9.69
N SER A 3 -26.48 -11.13 10.85
CA SER A 3 -25.85 -9.81 11.05
C SER A 3 -24.30 -9.84 10.99
N LEU A 4 -23.71 -10.99 10.69
CA LEU A 4 -22.26 -11.17 10.64
C LEU A 4 -21.71 -10.79 9.27
N ALA A 5 -20.66 -9.97 9.27
CA ALA A 5 -19.88 -9.57 8.10
C ALA A 5 -19.39 -10.78 7.29
N LEU A 6 -19.32 -10.62 5.95
CA LEU A 6 -18.92 -11.69 5.02
C LEU A 6 -17.63 -12.42 5.43
N TYR A 7 -16.57 -11.67 5.78
CA TYR A 7 -15.27 -12.28 6.11
C TYR A 7 -15.33 -13.19 7.36
N ARG A 8 -16.33 -13.02 8.24
CA ARG A 8 -16.56 -13.92 9.38
C ARG A 8 -17.40 -15.12 8.98
N ARG A 9 -18.45 -14.89 8.19
CA ARG A 9 -19.38 -15.94 7.73
C ARG A 9 -18.69 -16.95 6.82
N TYR A 10 -17.86 -16.47 5.89
CA TYR A 10 -17.12 -17.29 4.93
C TYR A 10 -15.68 -17.58 5.37
N ARG A 11 -15.37 -17.45 6.67
CA ARG A 11 -14.04 -17.82 7.17
C ARG A 11 -13.82 -19.34 7.01
N PRO A 12 -12.74 -19.78 6.34
CA PRO A 12 -12.46 -21.21 6.16
C PRO A 12 -12.45 -22.01 7.46
N GLU A 13 -13.04 -23.20 7.42
CA GLU A 13 -13.11 -24.15 8.53
C GLU A 13 -12.15 -25.33 8.42
N THR A 14 -11.69 -25.58 7.19
CA THR A 14 -10.79 -26.67 6.83
C THR A 14 -9.69 -26.14 5.91
N PHE A 15 -8.56 -26.84 5.81
CA PHE A 15 -7.46 -26.44 4.92
C PHE A 15 -7.86 -26.45 3.45
N ALA A 16 -8.84 -27.28 3.06
CA ALA A 16 -9.35 -27.35 1.69
C ALA A 16 -10.15 -26.10 1.28
N GLU A 17 -10.69 -25.34 2.24
CA GLU A 17 -11.43 -24.10 1.99
C GLU A 17 -10.52 -22.86 1.93
N VAL A 18 -9.23 -22.99 2.26
CA VAL A 18 -8.29 -21.88 2.22
C VAL A 18 -7.83 -21.67 0.78
N ILE A 19 -8.15 -20.50 0.23
CA ILE A 19 -7.87 -20.16 -1.17
C ILE A 19 -6.46 -19.59 -1.39
N GLY A 20 -5.77 -20.03 -2.45
CA GLY A 20 -4.52 -19.43 -2.93
C GLY A 20 -3.32 -19.60 -2.00
N GLN A 21 -3.35 -20.60 -1.12
CA GLN A 21 -2.27 -20.92 -0.17
C GLN A 21 -1.87 -22.40 -0.23
N GLU A 22 -2.01 -23.03 -1.39
CA GLU A 22 -1.77 -24.46 -1.61
C GLU A 22 -0.34 -24.86 -1.20
N HIS A 23 0.63 -23.96 -1.42
CA HIS A 23 2.03 -24.14 -1.01
C HIS A 23 2.23 -24.20 0.52
N VAL A 24 1.26 -23.77 1.32
CA VAL A 24 1.25 -23.88 2.79
C VAL A 24 0.33 -24.99 3.25
N THR A 25 -0.88 -25.07 2.71
CA THR A 25 -1.91 -26.00 3.17
C THR A 25 -1.57 -27.45 2.81
N ASP A 26 -1.03 -27.71 1.62
CA ASP A 26 -0.71 -29.08 1.20
C ASP A 26 0.39 -29.72 2.04
N PRO A 27 1.54 -29.04 2.29
CA PRO A 27 2.55 -29.57 3.20
C PRO A 27 2.05 -29.75 4.64
N LEU A 28 1.18 -28.85 5.14
CA LEU A 28 0.59 -28.99 6.48
C LEU A 28 -0.33 -30.22 6.56
N MET A 29 -1.22 -30.38 5.57
CA MET A 29 -2.08 -31.56 5.49
C MET A 29 -1.27 -32.85 5.38
N GLN A 30 -0.18 -32.85 4.60
CA GLN A 30 0.69 -34.00 4.47
C GLN A 30 1.47 -34.31 5.76
N ALA A 31 1.92 -33.30 6.49
CA ALA A 31 2.56 -33.47 7.79
C ALA A 31 1.59 -34.10 8.82
N LEU A 32 0.32 -33.66 8.82
CA LEU A 32 -0.72 -34.23 9.67
C LEU A 32 -1.01 -35.71 9.33
N ARG A 33 -1.12 -36.07 8.05
CA ARG A 33 -1.32 -37.47 7.62
C ARG A 33 -0.18 -38.39 8.07
N ASN A 34 1.05 -37.89 8.04
CA ASN A 34 2.23 -38.64 8.43
C ASN A 34 2.51 -38.59 9.95
N ASN A 35 1.60 -37.99 10.73
CA ASN A 35 1.76 -37.75 12.16
C ASN A 35 3.08 -37.05 12.53
N ARG A 36 3.56 -36.16 11.66
CA ARG A 36 4.79 -35.35 11.85
C ARG A 36 4.42 -33.96 12.36
N VAL A 37 3.88 -33.91 13.58
CA VAL A 37 3.44 -32.66 14.22
C VAL A 37 4.59 -32.03 15.00
N ASN A 38 5.04 -30.86 14.56
CA ASN A 38 6.05 -30.07 15.26
C ASN A 38 5.50 -29.36 16.49
N HIS A 39 6.39 -28.95 17.40
CA HIS A 39 6.01 -28.24 18.61
C HIS A 39 5.76 -26.75 18.38
N ALA A 40 6.36 -26.15 17.36
CA ALA A 40 6.19 -24.72 17.07
C ALA A 40 6.11 -24.44 15.56
N TYR A 41 5.17 -23.57 15.18
CA TYR A 41 4.92 -23.11 13.81
C TYR A 41 5.04 -21.59 13.73
N LEU A 42 5.58 -21.08 12.63
CA LEU A 42 5.62 -19.66 12.32
C LEU A 42 4.91 -19.41 11.00
N PHE A 43 3.76 -18.75 11.05
CA PHE A 43 2.98 -18.32 9.90
C PHE A 43 3.29 -16.86 9.63
N SER A 44 4.00 -16.58 8.52
CA SER A 44 4.35 -15.21 8.15
C SER A 44 3.65 -14.77 6.89
N GLY A 45 3.47 -13.47 6.69
CA GLY A 45 3.05 -12.92 5.40
C GLY A 45 2.12 -11.72 5.57
N PRO A 46 1.70 -11.09 4.46
CA PRO A 46 0.88 -9.88 4.50
C PRO A 46 -0.41 -10.05 5.31
N ARG A 47 -1.00 -8.94 5.77
CA ARG A 47 -2.27 -9.01 6.50
C ARG A 47 -3.39 -9.58 5.60
N GLY A 48 -4.35 -10.28 6.21
CA GLY A 48 -5.55 -10.74 5.52
C GLY A 48 -5.40 -11.90 4.53
N CYS A 49 -4.22 -12.53 4.43
CA CYS A 49 -4.00 -13.76 3.64
C CYS A 49 -4.40 -15.08 4.34
N GLY A 50 -4.94 -15.02 5.56
CA GLY A 50 -5.47 -16.20 6.26
C GLY A 50 -4.56 -16.86 7.31
N LYS A 51 -3.49 -16.18 7.79
CA LYS A 51 -2.58 -16.70 8.83
C LYS A 51 -3.30 -17.19 10.09
N THR A 52 -4.02 -16.30 10.79
CA THR A 52 -4.73 -16.62 12.04
C THR A 52 -5.85 -17.63 11.81
N THR A 53 -6.52 -17.57 10.65
CA THR A 53 -7.53 -18.57 10.26
C THR A 53 -6.90 -19.95 10.11
N SER A 54 -5.77 -20.05 9.42
CA SER A 54 -5.02 -21.30 9.25
C SER A 54 -4.47 -21.83 10.57
N ALA A 55 -4.08 -20.93 11.51
CA ALA A 55 -3.67 -21.31 12.85
C ALA A 55 -4.80 -21.98 13.64
N ARG A 56 -6.02 -21.42 13.56
CA ARG A 56 -7.23 -22.02 14.15
C ARG A 56 -7.58 -23.37 13.50
N ILE A 57 -7.48 -23.47 12.17
CA ILE A 57 -7.69 -24.73 11.44
C ILE A 57 -6.67 -25.77 11.91
N LEU A 58 -5.38 -25.43 12.01
CA LEU A 58 -4.35 -26.33 12.52
C LEU A 58 -4.68 -26.79 13.94
N ALA A 59 -5.09 -25.88 14.82
CA ALA A 59 -5.49 -26.23 16.18
C ALA A 59 -6.66 -27.22 16.20
N ARG A 60 -7.65 -27.02 15.31
CA ARG A 60 -8.79 -27.93 15.13
C ARG A 60 -8.34 -29.30 14.63
N CYS A 61 -7.44 -29.36 13.66
CA CYS A 61 -6.86 -30.60 13.14
C CYS A 61 -6.10 -31.41 14.20
N LEU A 62 -5.41 -30.72 15.12
CA LEU A 62 -4.64 -31.33 16.20
C LEU A 62 -5.49 -31.83 17.36
N ASN A 63 -6.54 -31.08 17.73
CA ASN A 63 -7.38 -31.37 18.89
C ASN A 63 -8.70 -32.08 18.56
N CYS A 64 -8.98 -32.35 17.28
CA CYS A 64 -10.07 -33.23 16.87
C CYS A 64 -9.94 -34.62 17.55
N GLU A 65 -11.06 -35.22 17.95
CA GLU A 65 -11.08 -36.55 18.58
C GLU A 65 -10.52 -37.63 17.63
N GLU A 66 -10.80 -37.48 16.33
CA GLU A 66 -10.26 -38.30 15.24
C GLU A 66 -8.84 -37.84 14.79
N GLY A 67 -8.23 -36.89 15.51
CA GLY A 67 -6.95 -36.26 15.15
C GLY A 67 -5.71 -36.84 15.86
N PRO A 68 -4.48 -36.48 15.42
CA PRO A 68 -4.15 -35.49 14.38
C PRO A 68 -4.63 -35.91 12.98
N THR A 69 -5.41 -35.07 12.31
CA THR A 69 -5.98 -35.36 10.99
C THR A 69 -6.00 -34.09 10.12
N PRO A 70 -5.76 -34.18 8.80
CA PRO A 70 -5.93 -33.03 7.90
C PRO A 70 -7.39 -32.61 7.73
N THR A 71 -8.34 -33.51 8.01
CA THR A 71 -9.78 -33.30 7.82
C THR A 71 -10.48 -33.47 9.16
N PRO A 72 -10.63 -32.39 9.95
CA PRO A 72 -11.29 -32.46 11.25
C PRO A 72 -12.76 -32.86 11.09
N CYS A 73 -13.30 -33.63 12.03
CA CYS A 73 -14.62 -34.26 11.89
C CYS A 73 -15.81 -33.30 11.94
N GLY A 74 -15.61 -32.06 12.41
CA GLY A 74 -16.64 -31.03 12.47
C GLY A 74 -17.72 -31.20 13.54
N LYS A 75 -17.84 -32.39 14.15
CA LYS A 75 -18.92 -32.77 15.07
C LYS A 75 -18.50 -32.88 16.55
N CYS A 76 -17.21 -33.11 16.85
CA CYS A 76 -16.75 -33.24 18.24
C CYS A 76 -16.70 -31.88 18.95
N GLN A 77 -16.69 -31.89 20.28
CA GLN A 77 -16.74 -30.66 21.08
C GLN A 77 -15.59 -29.70 20.72
N SER A 78 -14.35 -30.20 20.60
CA SER A 78 -13.21 -29.40 20.17
C SER A 78 -13.41 -28.78 18.78
N CYS A 79 -13.96 -29.54 17.83
CA CYS A 79 -14.25 -29.05 16.48
C CYS A 79 -15.36 -28.01 16.43
N VAL A 80 -16.34 -28.08 17.34
CA VAL A 80 -17.45 -27.13 17.46
C VAL A 80 -16.98 -25.85 18.15
N ASP A 81 -16.18 -25.97 19.21
CA ASP A 81 -15.64 -24.83 19.96
C ASP A 81 -14.67 -23.99 19.13
N LEU A 82 -13.92 -24.63 18.22
CA LEU A 82 -12.98 -23.98 17.29
C LEU A 82 -13.60 -23.65 15.93
N ALA A 83 -14.88 -23.96 15.69
CA ALA A 83 -15.56 -23.56 14.47
C ALA A 83 -15.71 -22.03 14.37
N ARG A 84 -16.09 -21.52 13.19
CA ARG A 84 -16.28 -20.08 12.94
C ARG A 84 -17.11 -19.35 14.00
N ASN A 85 -18.19 -19.99 14.45
CA ASN A 85 -19.15 -19.47 15.42
C ASN A 85 -19.01 -20.13 16.81
N GLY A 86 -17.90 -20.84 17.05
CA GLY A 86 -17.62 -21.52 18.31
C GLY A 86 -17.35 -20.53 19.45
N ARG A 87 -17.50 -21.00 20.69
CA ARG A 87 -17.27 -20.19 21.90
C ARG A 87 -15.78 -20.00 22.23
N GLY A 88 -14.89 -20.65 21.49
CA GLY A 88 -13.48 -20.81 21.83
C GLY A 88 -13.26 -22.06 22.67
N SER A 89 -12.07 -22.64 22.54
CA SER A 89 -11.64 -23.80 23.34
C SER A 89 -10.77 -23.35 24.50
N ILE A 90 -10.94 -23.95 25.67
CA ILE A 90 -10.08 -23.70 26.84
C ILE A 90 -8.63 -24.10 26.55
N ASP A 91 -8.45 -25.12 25.71
CA ASP A 91 -7.16 -25.69 25.36
C ASP A 91 -6.47 -24.96 24.20
N VAL A 92 -7.13 -23.98 23.58
CA VAL A 92 -6.58 -23.14 22.51
C VAL A 92 -6.65 -21.69 22.92
N ILE A 93 -5.50 -21.11 23.26
CA ILE A 93 -5.39 -19.76 23.80
C ILE A 93 -4.86 -18.86 22.69
N GLU A 94 -5.70 -17.92 22.25
CA GLU A 94 -5.34 -16.90 21.26
C GLU A 94 -4.93 -15.60 21.96
N ILE A 95 -3.73 -15.12 21.65
CA ILE A 95 -3.15 -13.92 22.24
C ILE A 95 -2.78 -12.97 21.12
N ASP A 96 -3.32 -11.76 21.19
CA ASP A 96 -2.89 -10.66 20.33
C ASP A 96 -1.70 -9.96 21.00
N ALA A 97 -0.52 -10.13 20.43
CA ALA A 97 0.72 -9.56 20.94
C ALA A 97 0.77 -8.03 20.85
N ALA A 98 -0.10 -7.39 20.03
CA ALA A 98 -0.21 -5.94 20.04
C ALA A 98 -0.76 -5.41 21.38
N SER A 99 -1.58 -6.22 22.06
CA SER A 99 -2.18 -5.88 23.35
C SER A 99 -1.49 -6.57 24.54
N HIS A 100 -0.93 -7.75 24.32
CA HIS A 100 -0.34 -8.61 25.37
C HIS A 100 1.06 -9.12 24.97
N GLY A 101 1.92 -8.20 24.52
CA GLY A 101 3.28 -8.49 24.05
C GLY A 101 4.38 -8.28 25.11
N GLY A 102 3.99 -8.02 26.36
CA GLY A 102 4.89 -7.67 27.45
C GLY A 102 5.69 -8.85 27.99
N VAL A 103 6.70 -8.54 28.80
CA VAL A 103 7.53 -9.57 29.49
C VAL A 103 6.71 -10.32 30.52
N ASP A 104 5.81 -9.64 31.22
CA ASP A 104 5.00 -10.23 32.28
C ASP A 104 3.92 -11.15 31.70
N ASP A 105 3.29 -10.78 30.58
CA ASP A 105 2.37 -11.64 29.82
C ASP A 105 3.07 -12.95 29.39
N ALA A 106 4.29 -12.83 28.87
CA ALA A 106 5.10 -13.98 28.46
C ALA A 106 5.51 -14.88 29.64
N ARG A 107 5.78 -14.30 30.82
CA ARG A 107 6.09 -15.06 32.05
C ARG A 107 4.86 -15.82 32.54
N GLU A 108 3.70 -15.17 32.56
CA GLU A 108 2.44 -15.80 32.94
C GLU A 108 2.09 -16.95 31.98
N LEU A 109 2.30 -16.74 30.67
CA LEU A 109 2.11 -17.78 29.68
C LEU A 109 3.03 -18.98 29.93
N ARG A 110 4.31 -18.73 30.17
CA ARG A 110 5.28 -19.78 30.50
C ARG A 110 4.87 -20.58 31.72
N GLU A 111 4.41 -19.92 32.79
CA GLU A 111 3.95 -20.60 34.01
C GLU A 111 2.73 -21.48 33.72
N LYS A 112 1.76 -20.96 32.96
CA LYS A 112 0.57 -21.70 32.57
C LYS A 112 0.85 -22.83 31.58
N ALA A 113 1.93 -22.74 30.80
CA ALA A 113 2.27 -23.70 29.75
C ALA A 113 2.64 -25.09 30.28
N PHE A 114 3.11 -25.21 31.53
CA PHE A 114 3.43 -26.49 32.15
C PHE A 114 2.20 -27.31 32.56
N PHE A 115 1.04 -26.67 32.73
CA PHE A 115 -0.19 -27.40 33.01
C PHE A 115 -0.70 -28.11 31.76
N GLY A 116 -1.12 -29.37 31.93
CA GLY A 116 -1.74 -30.18 30.87
C GLY A 116 -3.03 -29.56 30.31
N PRO A 117 -3.49 -30.04 29.15
CA PRO A 117 -4.78 -29.65 28.60
C PRO A 117 -5.93 -30.16 29.48
N ALA A 118 -7.05 -29.45 29.49
CA ALA A 118 -8.24 -29.77 30.27
C ALA A 118 -9.06 -30.90 29.65
N SER A 119 -9.24 -30.88 28.33
CA SER A 119 -10.13 -31.82 27.62
C SER A 119 -9.58 -32.32 26.29
N SER A 120 -8.71 -31.53 25.65
CA SER A 120 -8.15 -31.81 24.33
C SER A 120 -6.81 -32.54 24.43
N ARG A 121 -6.32 -33.05 23.29
CA ARG A 121 -5.02 -33.73 23.20
C ARG A 121 -3.83 -32.80 23.43
N TYR A 122 -3.90 -31.58 22.91
CA TYR A 122 -2.85 -30.58 23.01
C TYR A 122 -3.37 -29.27 23.59
N LYS A 123 -2.50 -28.59 24.34
CA LYS A 123 -2.65 -27.19 24.72
C LYS A 123 -1.93 -26.33 23.68
N ILE A 124 -2.65 -25.45 23.01
CA ILE A 124 -2.16 -24.71 21.84
C ILE A 124 -2.19 -23.22 22.14
N TYR A 125 -1.05 -22.55 21.99
CA TYR A 125 -0.96 -21.09 22.05
C TYR A 125 -0.83 -20.53 20.64
N ILE A 126 -1.79 -19.70 20.25
CA ILE A 126 -1.75 -18.93 19.01
C ILE A 126 -1.37 -17.49 19.38
N ILE A 127 -0.20 -17.05 18.96
CA ILE A 127 0.31 -15.69 19.21
C ILE A 127 0.19 -14.92 17.89
N ASP A 128 -0.83 -14.08 17.78
CA ASP A 128 -1.05 -13.22 16.62
C ASP A 128 -0.24 -11.93 16.72
N GLU A 129 0.11 -11.38 15.57
CA GLU A 129 1.03 -10.25 15.41
C GLU A 129 2.33 -10.39 16.24
N ALA A 130 2.95 -11.57 16.19
CA ALA A 130 4.09 -11.94 17.03
C ALA A 130 5.30 -10.97 16.93
N HIS A 131 5.44 -10.19 15.86
CA HIS A 131 6.45 -9.13 15.76
C HIS A 131 6.27 -7.99 16.79
N MET A 132 5.09 -7.88 17.41
CA MET A 132 4.79 -6.94 18.47
C MET A 132 5.23 -7.43 19.85
N VAL A 133 5.63 -8.70 19.99
CA VAL A 133 6.19 -9.22 21.25
C VAL A 133 7.55 -8.57 21.49
N THR A 134 7.72 -8.01 22.69
CA THR A 134 8.99 -7.39 23.09
C THR A 134 10.13 -8.42 23.13
N SER A 135 11.38 -8.00 22.87
CA SER A 135 12.54 -8.89 22.93
C SER A 135 12.66 -9.63 24.27
N ALA A 136 12.34 -8.94 25.37
CA ALA A 136 12.34 -9.53 26.69
C ALA A 136 11.19 -10.54 26.90
N GLY A 137 10.02 -10.32 26.26
CA GLY A 137 8.94 -11.29 26.21
C GLY A 137 9.33 -12.56 25.46
N PHE A 138 9.93 -12.44 24.27
CA PHE A 138 10.44 -13.60 23.55
C PHE A 138 11.50 -14.37 24.34
N ASN A 139 12.42 -13.67 25.00
CA ASN A 139 13.44 -14.30 25.85
C ASN A 139 12.82 -15.09 27.02
N ALA A 140 11.70 -14.62 27.57
CA ALA A 140 10.97 -15.35 28.61
C ALA A 140 10.32 -16.64 28.07
N LEU A 141 9.93 -16.67 26.80
CA LEU A 141 9.36 -17.84 26.12
C LEU A 141 10.40 -18.83 25.61
N LEU A 142 11.66 -18.40 25.40
CA LEU A 142 12.71 -19.21 24.77
C LEU A 142 12.76 -20.62 25.36
N LYS A 143 12.99 -20.74 26.67
CA LYS A 143 13.11 -22.06 27.34
C LYS A 143 11.94 -23.00 27.03
N VAL A 144 10.72 -22.49 26.97
CA VAL A 144 9.51 -23.29 26.69
C VAL A 144 9.43 -23.65 25.22
N VAL A 145 9.90 -22.79 24.32
CA VAL A 145 9.92 -23.05 22.88
C VAL A 145 11.07 -24.01 22.52
N GLU A 146 12.21 -23.97 23.22
CA GLU A 146 13.33 -24.89 22.96
C GLU A 146 13.06 -26.30 23.49
N GLU A 147 12.47 -26.41 24.67
CA GLU A 147 12.15 -27.69 25.32
C GLU A 147 10.68 -27.71 25.78
N PRO A 148 9.72 -27.75 24.84
CA PRO A 148 8.30 -27.74 25.19
C PRO A 148 7.87 -29.10 25.77
N PRO A 149 6.93 -29.10 26.74
CA PRO A 149 6.19 -30.30 27.10
C PRO A 149 5.51 -30.94 25.88
N GLU A 150 5.37 -32.28 25.86
CA GLU A 150 4.83 -33.01 24.70
C GLU A 150 3.41 -32.58 24.30
N HIS A 151 2.61 -32.16 25.29
CA HIS A 151 1.23 -31.69 25.10
C HIS A 151 1.12 -30.24 24.63
N LEU A 152 2.23 -29.50 24.56
CA LEU A 152 2.24 -28.08 24.26
C LEU A 152 2.59 -27.80 22.79
N LYS A 153 1.82 -26.92 22.14
CA LYS A 153 2.08 -26.46 20.77
C LYS A 153 2.01 -24.94 20.68
N PHE A 154 2.92 -24.34 19.90
CA PHE A 154 2.93 -22.91 19.58
C PHE A 154 2.64 -22.65 18.11
N ILE A 155 1.83 -21.64 17.83
CA ILE A 155 1.61 -21.11 16.49
C ILE A 155 1.80 -19.60 16.55
N PHE A 156 2.89 -19.11 15.99
CA PHE A 156 3.17 -17.68 15.86
C PHE A 156 2.64 -17.20 14.51
N ALA A 157 1.84 -16.14 14.48
CA ALA A 157 1.42 -15.47 13.25
C ALA A 157 2.02 -14.05 13.22
N THR A 158 2.60 -13.64 12.09
CA THR A 158 3.22 -12.31 11.97
C THR A 158 3.16 -11.77 10.54
N THR A 159 3.09 -10.44 10.39
CA THR A 159 3.28 -9.74 9.12
C THR A 159 4.76 -9.50 8.79
N GLU A 160 5.60 -9.37 9.81
CA GLU A 160 7.02 -9.00 9.70
C GLU A 160 7.90 -10.11 10.32
N PRO A 161 8.27 -11.15 9.56
CA PRO A 161 9.06 -12.27 10.08
C PRO A 161 10.46 -11.86 10.54
N GLU A 162 11.07 -10.84 9.94
CA GLU A 162 12.39 -10.30 10.28
C GLU A 162 12.46 -9.66 11.67
N LYS A 163 11.33 -9.19 12.21
CA LYS A 163 11.23 -8.66 13.57
C LYS A 163 11.14 -9.76 14.64
N VAL A 164 10.85 -11.00 14.26
CA VAL A 164 10.87 -12.13 15.18
C VAL A 164 12.33 -12.57 15.39
N ILE A 165 12.75 -12.69 16.65
CA ILE A 165 14.14 -13.00 16.98
C ILE A 165 14.60 -14.33 16.34
N GLY A 166 15.85 -14.36 15.88
CA GLY A 166 16.40 -15.50 15.13
C GLY A 166 16.34 -16.82 15.90
N THR A 167 16.45 -16.78 17.23
CA THR A 167 16.38 -17.95 18.12
C THR A 167 15.00 -18.61 18.21
N ILE A 168 13.93 -17.85 17.99
CA ILE A 168 12.56 -18.39 17.87
C ILE A 168 12.37 -18.94 16.46
N ARG A 169 12.77 -18.16 15.44
CA ARG A 169 12.63 -18.56 14.03
C ARG A 169 13.33 -19.90 13.73
N SER A 170 14.53 -20.12 14.27
CA SER A 170 15.29 -21.36 14.07
C SER A 170 14.65 -22.59 14.72
N ARG A 171 13.71 -22.41 15.65
CA ARG A 171 13.00 -23.48 16.37
C ARG A 171 11.55 -23.65 15.91
N THR A 172 11.11 -22.84 14.95
CA THR A 172 9.77 -22.92 14.36
C THR A 172 9.81 -23.47 12.95
N HIS A 173 8.81 -24.25 12.58
CA HIS A 173 8.56 -24.55 11.17
C HIS A 173 7.89 -23.35 10.49
N HIS A 174 8.61 -22.74 9.56
CA HIS A 174 8.20 -21.49 8.92
C HIS A 174 7.37 -21.73 7.65
N TYR A 175 6.16 -21.18 7.62
CA TYR A 175 5.23 -21.21 6.48
C TYR A 175 4.92 -19.78 6.01
N PRO A 176 5.42 -19.38 4.82
CA PRO A 176 5.18 -18.05 4.27
C PRO A 176 3.88 -18.01 3.45
N PHE A 177 2.87 -17.32 3.98
CA PHE A 177 1.64 -16.97 3.27
C PHE A 177 1.87 -15.82 2.30
N ARG A 178 1.16 -15.85 1.17
CA ARG A 178 1.28 -14.85 0.10
C ARG A 178 -0.05 -14.12 -0.11
N LEU A 179 -0.04 -13.01 -0.85
CA LEU A 179 -1.30 -12.41 -1.33
C LEU A 179 -1.92 -13.34 -2.38
N VAL A 180 -3.25 -13.38 -2.40
CA VAL A 180 -3.99 -14.21 -3.36
C VAL A 180 -3.98 -13.52 -4.73
N PRO A 181 -3.70 -14.25 -5.83
CA PRO A 181 -3.76 -13.68 -7.16
C PRO A 181 -5.13 -13.09 -7.49
N PRO A 182 -5.20 -11.98 -8.26
CA PRO A 182 -6.47 -11.32 -8.60
C PRO A 182 -7.51 -12.25 -9.23
N GLY A 183 -7.10 -13.12 -10.17
CA GLY A 183 -8.01 -14.06 -10.84
C GLY A 183 -8.70 -15.02 -9.87
N THR A 184 -7.93 -15.69 -9.00
CA THR A 184 -8.45 -16.59 -7.96
C THR A 184 -9.36 -15.86 -6.98
N LEU A 185 -9.00 -14.62 -6.60
CA LEU A 185 -9.80 -13.84 -5.66
C LEU A 185 -11.12 -13.37 -6.30
N ARG A 186 -11.11 -13.03 -7.58
CA ARG A 186 -12.30 -12.68 -8.37
C ARG A 186 -13.26 -13.86 -8.47
N GLU A 187 -12.75 -15.05 -8.81
CA GLU A 187 -13.53 -16.29 -8.85
C GLU A 187 -14.19 -16.58 -7.50
N TYR A 188 -13.41 -16.51 -6.42
CA TYR A 188 -13.93 -16.74 -5.07
C TYR A 188 -14.98 -15.71 -4.64
N LEU A 189 -14.79 -14.42 -4.95
CA LEU A 189 -15.79 -13.39 -4.65
C LEU A 189 -17.08 -13.63 -5.46
N SER A 190 -16.97 -14.04 -6.73
CA SER A 190 -18.12 -14.40 -7.56
C SER A 190 -18.93 -15.56 -6.93
N GLU A 191 -18.25 -16.61 -6.47
CA GLU A 191 -18.91 -17.72 -5.75
C GLU A 191 -19.62 -17.25 -4.48
N VAL A 192 -19.00 -16.36 -3.70
CA VAL A 192 -19.60 -15.82 -2.48
C VAL A 192 -20.83 -14.98 -2.78
N CYS A 193 -20.80 -14.14 -3.82
CA CYS A 193 -21.95 -13.35 -4.25
C CYS A 193 -23.11 -14.23 -4.75
N ALA A 194 -22.80 -15.29 -5.49
CA ALA A 194 -23.79 -16.27 -5.91
C ALA A 194 -24.47 -16.95 -4.70
N ARG A 195 -23.70 -17.30 -3.65
CA ARG A 195 -24.25 -17.87 -2.41
C ARG A 195 -25.11 -16.88 -1.63
N GLU A 196 -24.77 -15.59 -1.65
CA GLU A 196 -25.58 -14.53 -1.05
C GLU A 196 -26.79 -14.12 -1.91
N SER A 197 -26.95 -14.71 -3.11
CA SER A 197 -28.00 -14.34 -4.08
C SER A 197 -28.00 -12.84 -4.42
N ALA A 198 -26.82 -12.23 -4.44
CA ALA A 198 -26.65 -10.81 -4.74
C ALA A 198 -26.35 -10.59 -6.22
N ALA A 199 -27.11 -9.71 -6.88
CA ALA A 199 -26.80 -9.24 -8.22
C ALA A 199 -25.61 -8.27 -8.15
N VAL A 200 -24.57 -8.54 -8.92
CA VAL A 200 -23.35 -7.72 -9.02
C VAL A 200 -23.12 -7.44 -10.49
N GLU A 201 -23.02 -6.16 -10.84
CA GLU A 201 -22.74 -5.73 -12.21
C GLU A 201 -21.31 -6.12 -12.65
N ASP A 202 -21.15 -6.40 -13.93
CA ASP A 202 -19.84 -6.66 -14.53
C ASP A 202 -18.90 -5.46 -14.30
N GLY A 203 -17.63 -5.74 -13.98
CA GLY A 203 -16.63 -4.71 -13.68
C GLY A 203 -16.54 -4.29 -12.20
N VAL A 204 -17.53 -4.62 -11.35
CA VAL A 204 -17.44 -4.34 -9.90
C VAL A 204 -16.38 -5.22 -9.21
N LEU A 205 -16.38 -6.53 -9.49
CA LEU A 205 -15.46 -7.46 -8.82
C LEU A 205 -13.97 -7.09 -9.03
N PRO A 206 -13.51 -6.71 -10.24
CA PRO A 206 -12.17 -6.14 -10.43
C PRO A 206 -11.85 -4.95 -9.51
N LEU A 207 -12.79 -4.01 -9.32
CA LEU A 207 -12.60 -2.86 -8.42
C LEU A 207 -12.41 -3.30 -6.97
N VAL A 208 -13.17 -4.30 -6.51
CA VAL A 208 -13.10 -4.87 -5.17
C VAL A 208 -11.77 -5.59 -4.95
N VAL A 209 -11.36 -6.43 -5.89
CA VAL A 209 -10.08 -7.14 -5.85
C VAL A 209 -8.91 -6.16 -5.81
N ARG A 210 -8.97 -5.09 -6.62
CA ARG A 210 -7.97 -4.01 -6.61
C ARG A 210 -7.96 -3.26 -5.28
N ALA A 211 -9.13 -2.94 -4.72
CA ALA A 211 -9.25 -2.26 -3.44
C ALA A 211 -8.70 -3.10 -2.27
N GLY A 212 -8.89 -4.43 -2.34
CA GLY A 212 -8.37 -5.36 -1.36
C GLY A 212 -6.90 -5.72 -1.52
N ALA A 213 -6.23 -5.31 -2.61
CA ALA A 213 -4.79 -5.52 -2.86
C ALA A 213 -4.32 -6.98 -2.62
N GLY A 214 -5.13 -7.96 -3.01
CA GLY A 214 -4.84 -9.40 -2.84
C GLY A 214 -5.05 -9.95 -1.42
N SER A 215 -5.50 -9.13 -0.46
CA SER A 215 -5.95 -9.55 0.87
C SER A 215 -7.39 -10.05 0.78
N VAL A 216 -7.60 -11.33 1.12
CA VAL A 216 -8.94 -11.94 1.11
C VAL A 216 -9.84 -11.25 2.13
N ARG A 217 -9.32 -10.94 3.31
CA ARG A 217 -10.07 -10.25 4.37
C ARG A 217 -10.51 -8.85 3.93
N ASP A 218 -9.60 -8.08 3.33
CA ASP A 218 -9.90 -6.69 2.95
C ASP A 218 -10.88 -6.68 1.76
N SER A 219 -10.69 -7.56 0.77
CA SER A 219 -11.61 -7.71 -0.37
C SER A 219 -13.02 -8.11 0.09
N MET A 220 -13.13 -9.06 1.02
CA MET A 220 -14.43 -9.44 1.61
C MET A 220 -15.07 -8.31 2.40
N SER A 221 -14.27 -7.51 3.11
CA SER A 221 -14.79 -6.37 3.89
C SER A 221 -15.30 -5.27 2.98
N VAL A 222 -14.59 -4.99 1.89
CA VAL A 222 -15.04 -4.07 0.84
C VAL A 222 -16.32 -4.57 0.19
N MET A 223 -16.40 -5.86 -0.13
CA MET A 223 -17.59 -6.43 -0.75
C MET A 223 -18.82 -6.39 0.18
N ASP A 224 -18.62 -6.67 1.46
CA ASP A 224 -19.67 -6.57 2.49
C ASP A 224 -20.22 -5.14 2.59
N GLN A 225 -19.36 -4.12 2.47
CA GLN A 225 -19.79 -2.72 2.43
C GLN A 225 -20.62 -2.38 1.19
N LEU A 226 -20.23 -2.87 0.02
CA LEU A 226 -20.99 -2.68 -1.22
C LEU A 226 -22.35 -3.36 -1.16
N LEU A 227 -22.41 -4.59 -0.65
CA LEU A 227 -23.66 -5.32 -0.47
C LEU A 227 -24.59 -4.66 0.55
N ALA A 228 -24.04 -4.08 1.61
CA ALA A 228 -24.81 -3.34 2.60
C ALA A 228 -25.44 -2.04 2.02
N GLY A 229 -24.81 -1.45 1.00
CA GLY A 229 -25.31 -0.27 0.29
C GLY A 229 -26.19 -0.59 -0.92
N ALA A 230 -26.31 -1.85 -1.32
CA ALA A 230 -27.02 -2.26 -2.53
C ALA A 230 -28.54 -2.05 -2.41
N GLY A 231 -29.13 -1.51 -3.48
CA GLY A 231 -30.58 -1.35 -3.64
C GLY A 231 -31.24 -2.56 -4.34
N GLU A 232 -32.42 -2.34 -4.92
CA GLU A 232 -33.16 -3.38 -5.66
C GLU A 232 -32.40 -3.87 -6.91
N ASP A 233 -31.60 -2.98 -7.53
CA ASP A 233 -30.79 -3.27 -8.72
C ASP A 233 -29.47 -4.02 -8.39
N GLY A 234 -29.20 -4.29 -7.11
CA GLY A 234 -27.97 -4.94 -6.66
C GLY A 234 -26.76 -3.98 -6.56
N VAL A 235 -25.56 -4.53 -6.70
CA VAL A 235 -24.30 -3.77 -6.65
C VAL A 235 -23.94 -3.27 -8.04
N THR A 236 -24.12 -1.98 -8.28
CA THR A 236 -23.79 -1.34 -9.56
C THR A 236 -22.36 -0.79 -9.61
N TYR A 237 -21.83 -0.62 -10.83
CA TYR A 237 -20.50 -0.05 -11.07
C TYR A 237 -20.40 1.37 -10.53
N ALA A 238 -21.41 2.21 -10.76
CA ALA A 238 -21.45 3.60 -10.28
C ALA A 238 -21.44 3.69 -8.74
N MET A 239 -22.13 2.75 -8.07
CA MET A 239 -22.08 2.67 -6.61
C MET A 239 -20.70 2.25 -6.11
N ALA A 240 -20.08 1.27 -6.78
CA ALA A 240 -18.75 0.79 -6.41
C ALA A 240 -17.66 1.86 -6.61
N THR A 241 -17.69 2.61 -7.70
CA THR A 241 -16.74 3.72 -7.92
C THR A 241 -16.92 4.81 -6.87
N ALA A 242 -18.16 5.22 -6.58
CA ALA A 242 -18.46 6.24 -5.59
C ALA A 242 -18.03 5.82 -4.17
N LEU A 243 -18.33 4.60 -3.74
CA LEU A 243 -17.99 4.13 -2.39
C LEU A 243 -16.48 3.91 -2.22
N LEU A 244 -15.81 3.37 -3.23
CA LEU A 244 -14.37 3.07 -3.19
C LEU A 244 -13.49 4.28 -3.55
N GLY A 245 -14.12 5.38 -3.98
CA GLY A 245 -13.43 6.58 -4.44
C GLY A 245 -12.57 6.34 -5.68
N TYR A 246 -12.94 5.37 -6.54
CA TYR A 246 -12.25 5.19 -7.82
C TYR A 246 -12.66 6.26 -8.81
N THR A 247 -11.71 6.65 -9.64
CA THR A 247 -11.96 7.58 -10.73
C THR A 247 -12.89 6.95 -11.76
N ASP A 248 -13.89 7.71 -12.20
CA ASP A 248 -14.74 7.32 -13.32
C ASP A 248 -13.90 7.18 -14.60
N GLY A 249 -14.13 6.08 -15.34
CA GLY A 249 -13.39 5.80 -16.58
C GLY A 249 -13.48 6.93 -17.61
N SER A 250 -14.60 7.67 -17.64
CA SER A 250 -14.78 8.82 -18.54
C SER A 250 -13.82 9.98 -18.23
N LEU A 251 -13.46 10.20 -16.96
CA LEU A 251 -12.47 11.22 -16.58
C LEU A 251 -11.06 10.81 -17.03
N LEU A 252 -10.74 9.52 -16.90
CA LEU A 252 -9.47 8.96 -17.38
C LEU A 252 -9.38 9.00 -18.91
N ASP A 253 -10.48 8.68 -19.61
CA ASP A 253 -10.55 8.79 -21.07
C ASP A 253 -10.36 10.25 -21.52
N SER A 254 -11.07 11.19 -20.88
CA SER A 254 -10.99 12.62 -21.22
C SER A 254 -9.59 13.21 -21.03
N ILE A 255 -8.89 12.88 -19.92
CA ILE A 255 -7.54 13.42 -19.67
C ILE A 255 -6.51 12.83 -20.63
N VAL A 256 -6.63 11.53 -20.96
CA VAL A 256 -5.75 10.86 -21.92
C VAL A 256 -5.93 11.46 -23.31
N GLU A 257 -7.18 11.70 -23.73
CA GLU A 257 -7.50 12.36 -25.00
C GLU A 257 -6.95 13.79 -25.04
N ALA A 258 -7.12 14.58 -23.96
CA ALA A 258 -6.57 15.92 -23.86
C ALA A 258 -5.03 15.94 -23.97
N PHE A 259 -4.35 14.99 -23.33
CA PHE A 259 -2.90 14.85 -23.44
C PHE A 259 -2.44 14.45 -24.85
N ALA A 260 -3.13 13.50 -25.48
CA ALA A 260 -2.82 13.06 -26.84
C ALA A 260 -3.04 14.18 -27.88
N ALA A 261 -4.08 15.01 -27.69
CA ALA A 261 -4.35 16.18 -28.52
C ALA A 261 -3.44 17.38 -28.22
N GLY A 262 -2.78 17.40 -27.05
CA GLY A 262 -2.05 18.57 -26.56
C GLY A 262 -2.96 19.72 -26.15
N ASP A 263 -4.22 19.44 -25.80
CA ASP A 263 -5.22 20.43 -25.41
C ASP A 263 -5.14 20.71 -23.90
N GLY A 264 -4.53 21.85 -23.56
CA GLY A 264 -4.45 22.29 -22.18
C GLY A 264 -5.80 22.69 -21.58
N ALA A 265 -6.70 23.30 -22.36
CA ALA A 265 -7.99 23.73 -21.84
C ALA A 265 -8.81 22.50 -21.38
N ALA A 266 -8.91 21.50 -22.26
CA ALA A 266 -9.60 20.25 -21.93
C ALA A 266 -8.96 19.52 -20.73
N ALA A 267 -7.62 19.51 -20.63
CA ALA A 267 -6.94 18.87 -19.51
C ALA A 267 -7.25 19.55 -18.16
N PHE A 268 -7.23 20.88 -18.10
CA PHE A 268 -7.54 21.63 -16.88
C PHE A 268 -9.04 21.60 -16.52
N GLU A 269 -9.94 21.51 -17.51
CA GLU A 269 -11.37 21.24 -17.26
C GLU A 269 -11.59 19.89 -16.57
N VAL A 270 -10.83 18.85 -16.96
CA VAL A 270 -10.89 17.56 -16.27
C VAL A 270 -10.38 17.68 -14.83
N VAL A 271 -9.31 18.44 -14.59
CA VAL A 271 -8.82 18.71 -13.23
C VAL A 271 -9.90 19.39 -12.39
N ASP A 272 -10.57 20.42 -12.90
CA ASP A 272 -11.66 21.07 -12.18
C ASP A 272 -12.82 20.11 -11.90
N ARG A 273 -13.22 19.27 -12.86
CA ARG A 273 -14.25 18.22 -12.65
C ARG A 273 -13.85 17.22 -11.56
N VAL A 274 -12.59 16.83 -11.47
CA VAL A 274 -12.08 15.94 -10.42
C VAL A 274 -12.26 16.61 -9.05
N ILE A 275 -11.86 17.88 -8.92
CA ILE A 275 -11.93 18.64 -7.66
C ILE A 275 -13.38 18.94 -7.26
N GLU A 276 -14.19 19.46 -8.17
CA GLU A 276 -15.59 19.81 -7.92
C GLU A 276 -16.45 18.58 -7.68
N GLY A 277 -16.12 17.45 -8.32
CA GLY A 277 -16.73 16.15 -8.08
C GLY A 277 -16.35 15.52 -6.73
N GLY A 278 -15.46 16.14 -5.96
CA GLY A 278 -15.02 15.64 -4.65
C GLY A 278 -14.13 14.41 -4.73
N ASN A 279 -13.55 14.11 -5.89
CA ASN A 279 -12.64 12.98 -6.07
C ASN A 279 -11.29 13.30 -5.39
N ASP A 280 -10.66 12.28 -4.80
CA ASP A 280 -9.32 12.44 -4.24
C ASP A 280 -8.28 12.63 -5.36
N PRO A 281 -7.55 13.77 -5.44
CA PRO A 281 -6.62 14.02 -6.55
C PRO A 281 -5.49 13.00 -6.61
N ARG A 282 -5.04 12.51 -5.45
CA ARG A 282 -3.97 11.53 -5.40
C ARG A 282 -4.42 10.17 -5.94
N ARG A 283 -5.66 9.78 -5.64
CA ARG A 283 -6.32 8.61 -6.22
C ARG A 283 -6.50 8.75 -7.73
N PHE A 284 -6.95 9.92 -8.20
CA PHE A 284 -7.02 10.22 -9.62
C PHE A 284 -5.68 10.01 -10.34
N VAL A 285 -4.58 10.54 -9.78
CA VAL A 285 -3.23 10.37 -10.33
C VAL A 285 -2.77 8.91 -10.30
N ALA A 286 -3.12 8.15 -9.25
CA ALA A 286 -2.81 6.73 -9.18
C ALA A 286 -3.55 5.93 -10.27
N ASP A 287 -4.85 6.19 -10.45
CA ASP A 287 -5.66 5.53 -11.48
C ASP A 287 -5.21 5.94 -12.90
N LEU A 288 -4.79 7.20 -13.09
CA LEU A 288 -4.18 7.69 -14.34
C LEU A 288 -2.84 6.99 -14.62
N LEU A 289 -2.01 6.74 -13.61
CA LEU A 289 -0.75 6.01 -13.78
C LEU A 289 -1.00 4.56 -14.23
N GLU A 290 -1.98 3.89 -13.63
CA GLU A 290 -2.42 2.55 -14.05
C GLU A 290 -2.90 2.58 -15.51
N ARG A 291 -3.73 3.57 -15.87
CA ARG A 291 -4.19 3.76 -17.25
C ARG A 291 -3.02 3.94 -18.22
N LEU A 292 -2.06 4.82 -17.91
CA LEU A 292 -0.89 5.07 -18.76
C LEU A 292 -0.03 3.81 -18.91
N ARG A 293 0.17 3.03 -17.83
CA ARG A 293 0.87 1.73 -17.89
C ARG A 293 0.19 0.79 -18.88
N ASP A 294 -1.13 0.65 -18.81
CA ASP A 294 -1.85 -0.27 -19.68
C ASP A 294 -1.80 0.19 -21.15
N LEU A 295 -1.85 1.51 -21.42
CA LEU A 295 -1.65 2.07 -22.75
C LEU A 295 -0.22 1.81 -23.29
N VAL A 296 0.81 1.93 -22.44
CA VAL A 296 2.20 1.57 -22.80
C VAL A 296 2.30 0.08 -23.15
N ILE A 297 1.63 -0.79 -22.38
CA ILE A 297 1.60 -2.23 -22.65
C ILE A 297 0.91 -2.51 -23.99
N LEU A 298 -0.22 -1.88 -24.29
CA LEU A 298 -0.92 -2.04 -25.57
C LEU A 298 -0.11 -1.53 -26.75
N ALA A 299 0.62 -0.42 -26.57
CA ALA A 299 1.52 0.10 -27.60
C ALA A 299 2.67 -0.87 -27.92
N ALA A 300 3.15 -1.62 -26.93
CA ALA A 300 4.23 -2.60 -27.09
C ALA A 300 3.73 -4.00 -27.52
N VAL A 301 2.54 -4.38 -27.08
CA VAL A 301 1.93 -5.71 -27.25
C VAL A 301 0.46 -5.52 -27.63
N PRO A 302 0.14 -5.43 -28.94
CA PRO A 302 -1.23 -5.17 -29.41
C PRO A 302 -2.26 -6.24 -29.00
N ASP A 303 -1.83 -7.47 -28.76
CA ASP A 303 -2.66 -8.59 -28.30
C ASP A 303 -2.67 -8.77 -26.75
N ALA A 304 -2.28 -7.72 -26.01
CA ALA A 304 -2.20 -7.76 -24.54
C ALA A 304 -3.54 -8.04 -23.85
N GLY A 305 -4.66 -7.59 -24.45
CA GLY A 305 -6.01 -7.89 -23.95
C GLY A 305 -6.33 -9.38 -23.97
N GLU A 306 -6.04 -10.07 -25.08
CA GLU A 306 -6.29 -11.50 -25.24
C GLU A 306 -5.37 -12.35 -24.35
N LYS A 307 -4.14 -11.89 -24.12
CA LYS A 307 -3.16 -12.55 -23.24
C LYS A 307 -3.43 -12.37 -21.75
N GLY A 308 -4.48 -11.63 -21.37
CA GLY A 308 -4.82 -11.34 -19.98
C GLY A 308 -3.78 -10.49 -19.25
N LEU A 309 -3.00 -9.67 -19.99
CA LEU A 309 -2.06 -8.72 -19.38
C LEU A 309 -2.76 -7.49 -18.81
N ILE A 310 -3.97 -7.21 -19.30
CA ILE A 310 -4.84 -6.11 -18.87
C ILE A 310 -6.16 -6.73 -18.42
N ASP A 311 -6.54 -6.46 -17.17
CA ASP A 311 -7.79 -6.95 -16.59
C ASP A 311 -8.89 -5.89 -16.78
N ALA A 312 -9.38 -5.80 -18.02
CA ALA A 312 -10.46 -4.88 -18.40
C ALA A 312 -11.42 -5.55 -19.40
N PRO A 313 -12.70 -5.11 -19.45
CA PRO A 313 -13.67 -5.54 -20.47
C PRO A 313 -13.19 -5.29 -21.90
N ALA A 314 -13.64 -6.12 -22.85
CA ALA A 314 -13.17 -6.07 -24.24
C ALA A 314 -13.44 -4.72 -24.93
N ASP A 315 -14.57 -4.09 -24.65
CA ASP A 315 -14.93 -2.76 -25.15
C ASP A 315 -13.99 -1.66 -24.61
N VAL A 316 -13.59 -1.77 -23.34
CA VAL A 316 -12.62 -0.84 -22.73
C VAL A 316 -11.24 -1.04 -23.34
N VAL A 317 -10.81 -2.28 -23.57
CA VAL A 317 -9.53 -2.59 -24.23
C VAL A 317 -9.50 -2.07 -25.66
N GLU A 318 -10.60 -2.14 -26.40
CA GLU A 318 -10.70 -1.59 -27.75
C GLU A 318 -10.49 -0.07 -27.74
N ARG A 319 -11.16 0.66 -26.83
CA ARG A 319 -10.93 2.12 -26.66
C ARG A 319 -9.49 2.44 -26.25
N MET A 320 -8.90 1.65 -25.34
CA MET A 320 -7.52 1.81 -24.91
C MET A 320 -6.52 1.63 -26.05
N THR A 321 -6.77 0.64 -26.91
CA THR A 321 -5.94 0.39 -28.10
C THR A 321 -5.97 1.61 -29.03
N ALA A 322 -7.14 2.20 -29.25
CA ALA A 322 -7.27 3.44 -30.02
C ALA A 322 -6.49 4.59 -29.37
N GLN A 323 -6.65 4.82 -28.06
CA GLN A 323 -5.89 5.84 -27.33
C GLN A 323 -4.37 5.63 -27.41
N ALA A 324 -3.90 4.40 -27.24
CA ALA A 324 -2.47 4.09 -27.29
C ALA A 324 -1.86 4.44 -28.65
N SER A 325 -2.60 4.18 -29.74
CA SER A 325 -2.17 4.51 -31.10
C SER A 325 -2.08 6.02 -31.36
N VAL A 326 -3.02 6.80 -30.80
CA VAL A 326 -3.07 8.26 -30.99
C VAL A 326 -2.05 8.97 -30.10
N PHE A 327 -1.81 8.47 -28.89
CA PHE A 327 -0.89 9.10 -27.94
C PHE A 327 0.59 8.88 -28.34
N GLY A 328 0.95 7.68 -28.81
CA GLY A 328 2.32 7.34 -29.20
C GLY A 328 3.18 6.83 -28.04
N ALA A 329 4.08 5.89 -28.33
CA ALA A 329 4.81 5.13 -27.32
C ALA A 329 5.81 5.98 -26.51
N ALA A 330 6.51 6.91 -27.16
CA ALA A 330 7.49 7.76 -26.48
C ALA A 330 6.79 8.80 -25.60
N GLU A 331 5.67 9.35 -26.07
CA GLU A 331 4.87 10.28 -25.28
C GLU A 331 4.20 9.60 -24.08
N LEU A 332 3.65 8.40 -24.24
CA LEU A 332 3.06 7.62 -23.16
C LEU A 332 4.09 7.28 -22.08
N SER A 333 5.30 6.84 -22.48
CA SER A 333 6.36 6.53 -21.51
C SER A 333 6.75 7.78 -20.70
N ARG A 334 6.94 8.93 -21.35
CA ARG A 334 7.26 10.19 -20.66
C ARG A 334 6.13 10.61 -19.72
N ALA A 335 4.87 10.52 -20.16
CA ALA A 335 3.72 10.85 -19.33
C ALA A 335 3.65 9.94 -18.10
N ALA A 336 3.86 8.63 -18.25
CA ALA A 336 3.89 7.68 -17.13
C ALA A 336 4.98 8.01 -16.11
N ASP A 337 6.18 8.39 -16.55
CA ASP A 337 7.28 8.79 -15.66
C ASP A 337 6.96 10.06 -14.87
N LEU A 338 6.39 11.07 -15.53
CA LEU A 338 6.00 12.34 -14.91
C LEU A 338 4.88 12.13 -13.88
N VAL A 339 3.87 11.33 -14.23
CA VAL A 339 2.76 10.97 -13.34
C VAL A 339 3.27 10.17 -12.14
N ASN A 340 4.15 9.19 -12.33
CA ASN A 340 4.75 8.40 -11.24
C ASN A 340 5.57 9.27 -10.27
N THR A 341 6.37 10.19 -10.82
CA THR A 341 7.14 11.16 -10.02
C THR A 341 6.21 12.06 -9.23
N GLY A 342 5.21 12.66 -9.89
CA GLY A 342 4.22 13.51 -9.24
C GLY A 342 3.40 12.79 -8.16
N LEU A 343 3.01 11.53 -8.40
CA LEU A 343 2.30 10.70 -7.41
C LEU A 343 3.15 10.48 -6.14
N THR A 344 4.47 10.37 -6.30
CA THR A 344 5.41 10.24 -5.18
C THR A 344 5.55 11.57 -4.43
N GLU A 345 5.62 12.70 -5.15
CA GLU A 345 5.71 14.06 -4.59
C GLU A 345 4.44 14.50 -3.84
N MET A 346 3.28 13.93 -4.17
CA MET A 346 2.02 14.13 -3.43
C MET A 346 2.06 13.60 -1.99
N ARG A 347 3.08 12.82 -1.60
CA ARG A 347 3.32 12.41 -0.20
C ARG A 347 4.04 13.54 0.55
N GLY A 348 3.40 14.67 0.75
CA GLY A 348 4.01 15.84 1.42
C GLY A 348 3.00 16.92 1.85
N ALA A 349 3.50 18.08 2.26
CA ALA A 349 2.70 19.21 2.76
C ALA A 349 2.14 20.12 1.65
N THR A 350 2.31 19.74 0.37
CA THR A 350 1.80 20.52 -0.75
C THR A 350 0.34 20.16 -1.05
N SER A 351 -0.44 21.13 -1.56
CA SER A 351 -1.83 20.89 -1.94
C SER A 351 -1.90 19.84 -3.06
N PRO A 352 -2.64 18.73 -2.89
CA PRO A 352 -2.79 17.71 -3.93
C PRO A 352 -3.34 18.26 -5.26
N ARG A 353 -4.19 19.29 -5.20
CA ARG A 353 -4.69 20.00 -6.38
C ARG A 353 -3.56 20.64 -7.18
N LEU A 354 -2.69 21.41 -6.50
CA LEU A 354 -1.56 22.07 -7.14
C LEU A 354 -0.62 21.05 -7.81
N GLN A 355 -0.38 19.92 -7.14
CA GLN A 355 0.45 18.86 -7.71
C GLN A 355 -0.18 18.24 -8.96
N LEU A 356 -1.49 18.00 -8.95
CA LEU A 356 -2.21 17.52 -10.14
C LEU A 356 -2.10 18.52 -11.30
N GLU A 357 -2.33 19.81 -11.06
CA GLU A 357 -2.18 20.87 -12.06
C GLU A 357 -0.76 20.93 -12.64
N LEU A 358 0.27 20.80 -11.79
CA LEU A 358 1.66 20.75 -12.22
C LEU A 358 1.97 19.52 -13.06
N ILE A 359 1.46 18.34 -12.69
CA ILE A 359 1.62 17.11 -13.49
C ILE A 359 1.04 17.32 -14.89
N CYS A 360 -0.21 17.81 -14.98
CA CYS A 360 -0.87 18.08 -16.27
C CYS A 360 -0.07 19.07 -17.13
N ALA A 361 0.41 20.18 -16.54
CA ALA A 361 1.22 21.16 -17.23
C ALA A 361 2.54 20.57 -17.78
N ARG A 362 3.23 19.75 -16.97
CA ARG A 362 4.49 19.09 -17.37
C ARG A 362 4.28 18.09 -18.50
N VAL A 363 3.19 17.32 -18.46
CA VAL A 363 2.84 16.39 -19.55
C VAL A 363 2.57 17.15 -20.84
N LEU A 364 1.88 18.30 -20.80
CA LEU A 364 1.54 19.08 -21.99
C LEU A 364 2.71 19.89 -22.59
N LEU A 365 3.81 20.07 -21.85
CA LEU A 365 4.94 20.94 -22.24
C LEU A 365 6.26 20.17 -22.45
N PRO A 366 6.36 19.23 -23.40
CA PRO A 366 7.61 18.52 -23.68
C PRO A 366 8.72 19.46 -24.17
N ALA A 367 8.39 20.61 -24.78
CA ALA A 367 9.40 21.57 -25.24
C ALA A 367 10.02 22.41 -24.11
N ALA A 368 9.49 22.35 -22.88
CA ALA A 368 10.04 23.06 -21.73
C ALA A 368 11.24 22.34 -21.09
N TYR A 369 11.56 21.13 -21.56
CA TYR A 369 12.60 20.28 -21.01
C TYR A 369 13.59 19.83 -22.10
N ASP A 370 14.88 19.86 -21.75
CA ASP A 370 16.00 19.52 -22.67
C ASP A 370 16.48 18.06 -22.51
N ASP A 371 15.66 17.17 -21.95
CA ASP A 371 16.02 15.76 -21.78
C ASP A 371 15.72 14.91 -23.02
N GLU A 372 16.41 13.77 -23.14
CA GLU A 372 16.30 12.86 -24.28
C GLU A 372 14.87 12.35 -24.50
N ARG A 373 14.11 12.08 -23.43
CA ARG A 373 12.72 11.59 -23.54
C ARG A 373 11.79 12.68 -24.07
N SER A 374 12.02 13.92 -23.68
CA SER A 374 11.28 15.08 -24.21
C SER A 374 11.56 15.32 -25.69
N VAL A 375 12.79 15.08 -26.16
CA VAL A 375 13.13 15.11 -27.60
C VAL A 375 12.44 13.96 -28.35
N GLN A 376 12.52 12.73 -27.83
CA GLN A 376 11.88 11.55 -28.43
C GLN A 376 10.36 11.71 -28.52
N ALA A 377 9.71 12.25 -27.49
CA ALA A 377 8.29 12.57 -27.50
C ALA A 377 7.90 13.54 -28.62
N ARG A 378 8.71 14.59 -28.83
CA ARG A 378 8.47 15.56 -29.91
C ARG A 378 8.68 14.95 -31.29
N LEU A 379 9.68 14.06 -31.44
CA LEU A 379 9.90 13.33 -32.68
C LEU A 379 8.73 12.37 -32.98
N ASP A 380 8.29 11.59 -32.00
CA ASP A 380 7.13 10.69 -32.12
C ASP A 380 5.87 11.45 -32.58
N ARG A 381 5.60 12.62 -31.97
CA ARG A 381 4.49 13.49 -32.40
C ARG A 381 4.63 13.99 -33.84
N LEU A 382 5.85 14.38 -34.26
CA LEU A 382 6.12 14.84 -35.63
C LEU A 382 5.97 13.72 -36.65
N GLU A 383 6.46 12.52 -36.35
CA GLU A 383 6.35 11.34 -37.21
C GLU A 383 4.90 10.91 -37.42
N ARG A 384 4.09 10.95 -36.35
CA ARG A 384 2.63 10.71 -36.44
C ARG A 384 1.91 11.77 -37.27
N GLY A 385 2.25 13.04 -37.09
CA GLY A 385 1.68 14.15 -37.87
C GLY A 385 2.08 14.11 -39.35
N ALA A 386 3.32 13.73 -39.65
CA ALA A 386 3.82 13.58 -41.02
C ALA A 386 3.18 12.38 -41.74
N GLY A 387 2.92 11.28 -41.03
CA GLY A 387 2.17 10.13 -41.57
C GLY A 387 0.72 10.47 -41.94
N ALA A 388 0.05 11.28 -41.13
CA ALA A 388 -1.30 11.77 -41.42
C ALA A 388 -1.34 12.75 -42.61
N ALA A 389 -0.35 13.64 -42.73
CA ALA A 389 -0.23 14.58 -43.85
C ALA A 389 0.15 13.89 -45.17
N ALA A 390 0.82 12.73 -45.13
CA ALA A 390 1.16 11.94 -46.32
C ALA A 390 -0.03 11.15 -46.90
N LEU A 391 -1.04 10.81 -46.07
CA LEU A 391 -2.27 10.11 -46.49
C LEU A 391 -3.41 11.07 -46.85
N GLY A 392 -3.38 12.33 -46.38
CA GLY A 392 -4.31 13.39 -46.74
C GLY A 392 -3.79 14.26 -47.89
N GLY A 393 -3.94 13.77 -49.12
CA GLY A 393 -3.52 14.48 -50.34
C GLY A 393 -4.05 15.93 -50.45
N VAL A 394 -3.09 16.85 -50.51
CA VAL A 394 -3.11 18.25 -50.95
C VAL A 394 -4.33 18.70 -51.78
N SER A 395 -4.95 19.82 -51.36
CA SER A 395 -5.48 20.83 -52.28
C SER A 395 -5.42 22.21 -51.62
N ALA A 396 -4.29 22.90 -51.82
CA ALA A 396 -4.21 24.35 -51.64
C ALA A 396 -4.24 25.01 -53.04
N PRO A 397 -5.09 26.02 -53.29
CA PRO A 397 -5.14 26.70 -54.58
C PRO A 397 -3.95 27.66 -54.70
N GLY A 398 -3.14 27.48 -55.74
CA GLY A 398 -2.01 28.37 -56.05
C GLY A 398 -2.49 29.69 -56.68
N PRO A 399 -1.84 30.84 -56.38
CA PRO A 399 -2.18 32.09 -57.03
C PRO A 399 -1.38 32.24 -58.34
N MET A 400 -2.09 32.36 -59.46
CA MET A 400 -1.53 32.88 -60.71
C MET A 400 -1.35 34.39 -60.62
N GLY A 401 -0.20 34.87 -61.08
CA GLY A 401 0.16 36.28 -61.16
C GLY A 401 -0.26 36.98 -62.46
N GLY A 402 -0.29 38.30 -62.36
CA GLY A 402 -0.42 39.31 -63.42
C GLY A 402 -1.03 40.56 -62.78
N GLY A 403 -0.49 41.77 -62.79
CA GLY A 403 0.58 42.42 -63.54
C GLY A 403 0.08 43.85 -63.83
N GLY A 404 0.73 44.90 -63.33
CA GLY A 404 0.48 46.28 -63.79
C GLY A 404 0.51 47.42 -62.75
N ALA A 405 1.66 48.09 -62.68
CA ALA A 405 1.93 49.54 -62.54
C ALA A 405 1.22 50.44 -61.49
N GLY A 406 2.02 51.23 -60.74
CA GLY A 406 1.58 52.52 -60.18
C GLY A 406 2.33 53.04 -58.95
N ALA A 407 3.40 53.81 -59.20
CA ALA A 407 4.09 54.83 -58.40
C ALA A 407 3.67 55.20 -56.95
N GLY A 408 4.68 55.50 -56.11
CA GLY A 408 4.65 56.65 -55.19
C GLY A 408 5.02 56.38 -53.73
N VAL A 409 6.29 56.63 -53.37
CA VAL A 409 6.76 56.83 -51.98
C VAL A 409 6.41 58.28 -51.56
N PRO A 410 6.23 58.57 -50.26
CA PRO A 410 7.34 59.25 -49.59
C PRO A 410 7.65 58.75 -48.18
N ILE A 411 8.93 58.93 -47.86
CA ILE A 411 9.66 58.75 -46.62
C ILE A 411 9.24 59.81 -45.59
N VAL A 412 9.22 59.45 -44.30
CA VAL A 412 9.48 60.39 -43.21
C VAL A 412 10.45 59.79 -42.22
N SER A 413 11.46 60.60 -41.91
CA SER A 413 12.65 60.34 -41.13
C SER A 413 12.54 61.02 -39.78
N SER A 414 13.00 60.38 -38.71
CA SER A 414 13.50 61.09 -37.52
C SER A 414 14.31 60.13 -36.66
N GLY A 415 15.63 60.37 -36.61
CA GLY A 415 16.56 59.73 -35.70
C GLY A 415 16.69 60.48 -34.36
N GLY A 416 17.37 59.85 -33.41
CA GLY A 416 17.83 60.46 -32.16
C GLY A 416 17.88 59.46 -31.01
N GLY A 417 19.08 58.91 -30.76
CA GLY A 417 19.38 58.05 -29.60
C GLY A 417 19.67 58.82 -28.30
N PRO A 418 20.29 58.19 -27.28
CA PRO A 418 19.66 58.00 -25.96
C PRO A 418 20.40 58.72 -24.81
N ALA A 419 19.75 58.93 -23.65
CA ALA A 419 20.45 59.14 -22.37
C ALA A 419 19.55 58.93 -21.15
N ALA A 420 20.17 58.43 -20.09
CA ALA A 420 19.62 57.99 -18.82
C ALA A 420 19.45 59.12 -17.78
N GLY A 421 18.52 58.87 -16.83
CA GLY A 421 18.63 59.12 -15.39
C GLY A 421 18.89 60.53 -14.84
N TYR A 422 17.93 61.09 -14.10
CA TYR A 422 18.18 61.74 -12.80
C TYR A 422 16.86 62.01 -12.03
N VAL A 423 16.92 61.89 -10.70
CA VAL A 423 15.87 62.07 -9.69
C VAL A 423 16.18 63.33 -8.87
N PRO A 424 15.21 64.20 -8.54
CA PRO A 424 15.36 65.16 -7.44
C PRO A 424 14.56 64.76 -6.20
N GLY A 425 15.20 64.86 -5.03
CA GLY A 425 14.66 64.57 -3.70
C GLY A 425 13.87 65.72 -3.04
N PRO A 426 13.46 65.54 -1.76
CA PRO A 426 12.36 66.27 -1.12
C PRO A 426 12.79 67.21 0.03
N GLU A 427 12.00 68.25 0.31
CA GLU A 427 12.00 68.97 1.59
C GLU A 427 10.57 69.33 2.03
N ALA A 428 10.17 68.82 3.20
CA ALA A 428 9.53 69.53 4.33
C ALA A 428 8.77 68.56 5.26
N HIS A 429 9.35 68.30 6.45
CA HIS A 429 8.74 67.56 7.57
C HIS A 429 7.88 68.49 8.46
N PRO A 430 7.06 67.95 9.39
CA PRO A 430 7.56 67.85 10.77
C PRO A 430 7.21 66.56 11.56
N VAL A 431 8.27 66.03 12.19
CA VAL A 431 8.49 65.42 13.51
C VAL A 431 7.33 64.84 14.35
N ALA A 432 7.44 63.53 14.66
CA ALA A 432 7.30 62.94 16.00
C ALA A 432 8.03 61.56 16.05
N ALA A 433 8.74 61.26 17.15
CA ALA A 433 9.64 60.11 17.35
C ALA A 433 9.18 59.24 18.57
N PRO A 434 9.89 58.16 18.99
CA PRO A 434 10.02 56.85 18.34
C PRO A 434 9.83 55.64 19.32
N ALA A 435 9.57 54.42 18.80
CA ALA A 435 9.87 53.07 19.36
C ALA A 435 8.98 52.05 18.62
N GLY A 436 9.37 50.89 18.07
CA GLY A 436 10.38 49.86 18.32
C GLY A 436 10.09 48.68 17.34
N PRO A 437 10.95 47.64 17.24
CA PRO A 437 11.07 46.81 16.03
C PRO A 437 10.02 45.72 15.85
N SER A 438 9.52 45.58 14.63
CA SER A 438 8.65 44.50 14.13
C SER A 438 9.48 43.34 13.57
N GLY A 439 9.27 42.14 14.11
CA GLY A 439 9.89 40.89 13.70
C GLY A 439 9.18 39.69 14.36
N PRO A 440 9.53 38.43 14.01
CA PRO A 440 8.76 37.22 14.32
C PRO A 440 8.80 36.78 15.80
N ALA A 441 8.97 37.73 16.72
CA ALA A 441 8.82 37.56 18.18
C ALA A 441 7.43 37.97 18.70
N ALA A 442 6.56 38.57 17.87
CA ALA A 442 5.21 39.01 18.28
C ALA A 442 4.15 37.90 18.33
N ALA A 443 4.40 36.71 17.76
CA ALA A 443 3.43 35.60 17.73
C ALA A 443 3.51 34.65 18.95
N ARG A 444 4.45 34.86 19.89
CA ARG A 444 4.56 34.05 21.13
C ARG A 444 3.98 34.71 22.39
N ALA A 445 3.35 35.88 22.26
CA ALA A 445 2.74 36.61 23.38
C ALA A 445 1.20 36.52 23.45
N ALA A 446 0.52 35.82 22.53
CA ALA A 446 -0.94 35.72 22.49
C ALA A 446 -1.53 34.49 23.23
N VAL A 447 -0.72 33.67 23.90
CA VAL A 447 -1.18 32.44 24.64
C VAL A 447 -0.92 32.54 26.15
N ARG A 448 -0.64 33.73 26.70
CA ARG A 448 -0.46 33.93 28.17
C ARG A 448 -1.26 35.11 28.72
N GLY A 449 -2.54 35.17 28.36
CA GLY A 449 -3.46 36.20 28.85
C GLY A 449 -4.85 35.66 29.14
N ALA A 450 -4.96 34.56 29.90
CA ALA A 450 -6.21 34.08 30.46
C ALA A 450 -5.94 33.35 31.79
N THR A 451 -5.70 34.11 32.85
CA THR A 451 -5.91 33.71 34.25
C THR A 451 -6.89 34.73 34.85
N GLY A 452 -7.93 34.38 35.60
CA GLY A 452 -8.41 33.09 36.07
C GLY A 452 -9.62 33.24 37.01
N ALA A 453 -10.09 32.11 37.54
CA ALA A 453 -10.75 31.88 38.85
C ALA A 453 -11.16 30.39 38.92
N GLY A 454 -10.87 29.56 39.92
CA GLY A 454 -10.09 29.66 41.15
C GLY A 454 -10.00 28.30 41.88
N SER A 455 -9.13 28.24 42.91
CA SER A 455 -9.10 27.33 44.09
C SER A 455 -8.74 25.85 43.89
N GLY A 456 -7.80 25.19 44.59
CA GLY A 456 -6.80 25.58 45.60
C GLY A 456 -6.07 24.35 46.19
N ALA A 457 -4.90 24.60 46.82
CA ALA A 457 -4.09 23.76 47.76
C ALA A 457 -3.34 22.52 47.19
N ALA A 458 -2.07 22.19 47.52
CA ALA A 458 -1.07 22.76 48.45
C ALA A 458 0.35 22.15 48.18
N THR A 459 1.40 22.98 48.37
CA THR A 459 2.76 22.74 48.95
C THR A 459 3.65 21.58 48.42
N GLY A 460 4.96 21.74 48.13
CA GLY A 460 5.89 22.86 48.24
C GLY A 460 7.37 22.45 48.01
N SER A 461 8.20 23.46 47.65
CA SER A 461 9.64 23.68 47.96
C SER A 461 10.71 22.67 47.49
N ASP A 462 11.90 23.05 46.99
CA ASP A 462 12.50 24.34 46.59
C ASP A 462 13.89 24.10 45.93
N GLN A 463 14.35 25.10 45.15
CA GLN A 463 15.75 25.52 44.82
C GLN A 463 16.79 24.50 44.25
N GLY A 464 17.67 24.83 43.29
CA GLY A 464 18.07 26.08 42.66
C GLY A 464 19.57 26.05 42.31
N GLY A 465 19.97 26.67 41.19
CA GLY A 465 21.34 27.20 40.94
C GLY A 465 22.35 26.26 40.26
N GLY A 466 22.88 26.70 39.11
CA GLY A 466 23.98 26.03 38.40
C GLY A 466 25.36 26.58 38.77
N ASP A 467 26.41 25.80 38.48
CA ASP A 467 27.71 26.32 38.06
C ASP A 467 28.58 25.24 37.40
N ARG A 468 29.47 25.68 36.51
CA ARG A 468 30.41 24.87 35.71
C ARG A 468 31.60 24.35 36.53
N ALA A 469 31.99 23.08 36.38
CA ALA A 469 33.39 22.62 36.46
C ALA A 469 33.59 21.16 35.98
N ALA A 470 34.62 20.98 35.13
CA ALA A 470 35.53 19.83 34.96
C ALA A 470 35.01 18.39 34.68
N GLY A 471 35.61 17.74 33.66
CA GLY A 471 35.37 16.34 33.23
C GLY A 471 35.84 15.24 34.21
N PRO A 472 35.85 13.94 33.84
CA PRO A 472 36.54 13.43 32.64
C PRO A 472 35.77 12.38 31.80
N ALA A 473 36.36 12.01 30.66
CA ALA A 473 35.89 11.09 29.63
C ALA A 473 35.71 9.62 30.10
N PRO A 474 34.81 8.84 29.45
CA PRO A 474 34.80 7.39 29.59
C PRO A 474 35.79 6.72 28.62
N ALA A 475 36.56 5.77 29.17
CA ALA A 475 37.58 4.98 28.51
C ALA A 475 37.00 3.99 27.47
N ALA A 476 37.70 3.85 26.34
CA ALA A 476 37.50 2.79 25.36
C ALA A 476 38.12 1.46 25.85
N PRO A 477 37.54 0.30 25.49
CA PRO A 477 38.11 -1.00 25.85
C PRO A 477 39.24 -1.43 24.88
N ALA A 478 40.25 -2.11 25.45
CA ALA A 478 41.43 -2.64 24.77
C ALA A 478 41.14 -3.95 23.99
N PRO A 479 41.95 -4.29 22.96
CA PRO A 479 41.75 -5.49 22.14
C PRO A 479 42.35 -6.75 22.76
N ALA A 480 41.64 -7.88 22.63
CA ALA A 480 42.02 -9.19 23.12
C ALA A 480 43.05 -9.90 22.21
N ALA A 481 44.01 -10.57 22.85
CA ALA A 481 45.14 -11.29 22.27
C ALA A 481 44.76 -12.67 21.68
N ALA A 482 45.55 -13.10 20.70
CA ALA A 482 45.50 -14.37 20.00
C ALA A 482 45.86 -15.59 20.88
N PRO A 483 45.39 -16.82 20.54
CA PRO A 483 45.80 -18.04 21.24
C PRO A 483 47.00 -18.73 20.58
N ALA A 484 47.87 -19.31 21.42
CA ALA A 484 48.98 -20.21 21.05
C ALA A 484 48.58 -21.69 21.25
N PRO A 485 49.29 -22.66 20.63
CA PRO A 485 48.76 -23.99 20.32
C PRO A 485 49.01 -25.03 21.43
N ALA A 486 48.09 -25.99 21.56
CA ALA A 486 48.21 -27.14 22.45
C ALA A 486 48.68 -28.41 21.70
N ALA A 487 49.41 -29.24 22.44
CA ALA A 487 50.30 -30.31 22.00
C ALA A 487 49.62 -31.65 21.65
N GLN A 488 50.42 -32.47 20.96
CA GLN A 488 50.20 -33.85 20.50
C GLN A 488 50.01 -34.89 21.62
N ALA A 489 49.24 -35.95 21.34
CA ALA A 489 49.39 -37.32 21.85
C ALA A 489 48.63 -38.32 20.92
N PRO A 490 48.81 -39.65 20.98
CA PRO A 490 49.47 -40.43 19.93
C PRO A 490 48.56 -41.41 19.16
N ALA A 491 49.16 -42.01 18.12
CA ALA A 491 48.61 -42.97 17.18
C ALA A 491 47.98 -44.22 17.83
N ALA A 492 46.88 -44.68 17.25
CA ALA A 492 46.24 -45.97 17.50
C ALA A 492 46.28 -46.83 16.23
N ASP A 493 46.69 -48.07 16.43
CA ASP A 493 46.79 -49.18 15.48
C ASP A 493 45.47 -49.48 14.75
N ALA A 494 45.60 -49.93 13.51
CA ALA A 494 44.58 -50.64 12.75
C ALA A 494 44.87 -52.15 12.78
N PRO A 495 43.82 -53.00 12.76
CA PRO A 495 43.93 -54.31 12.14
C PRO A 495 43.02 -54.43 10.90
N ALA A 496 43.35 -55.45 10.13
CA ALA A 496 42.76 -55.89 8.87
C ALA A 496 41.25 -56.20 8.92
#